data_AF-A0AAJ7CF79-F1
#
_entry.id   AF-A0AAJ7CF79-F1
#
_cell.length_a   1.000
_cell.length_b   1.000
_cell.length_c   1.000
_cell.angle_alpha   90.00
_cell.angle_beta   90.00
_cell.angle_gamma   90.00
#
_symmetry.space_group_name_H-M   'P 1'
#
loop_
_entity.id
_entity.type
_entity.pdbx_description
1 polymer ?
#
loop_
_entity_poly.entity_id
_entity_poly.type
_entity_poly.pdbx_seq_one_letter_code
_entity_poly.pdbx_strand_id
1 'polypeptide(L)'
;MSINAAKAFLYQGKTALLICDVQEKFVKAIFEFDKIVHNSTKLINAFKLLEVPTLVSEQNPKALGKTIPQFDISGAKGPFAKMTFSMYTPEISKEISTLCNGSPPEAIVLIGVETHVCVENTAIDLRRHGFEVHTVADCCSSRTQEDRLLALERMKQIGCHISTSENVIFKLMAHAKHEQFKKIQALVKTPSQYTGLVAISKI
;
A
#
# COMPACT_ATOMS: atom_id res chain seq x y z
N MET A 1 8.74 0.91 22.07
CA MET A 1 7.75 2.01 22.12
C MET A 1 6.38 1.41 22.02
N SER A 2 5.46 1.75 22.93
CA SER A 2 4.06 1.32 22.84
C SER A 2 3.43 1.91 21.57
N ILE A 3 2.72 1.09 20.79
CA ILE A 3 1.92 1.57 19.66
C ILE A 3 0.78 2.41 20.25
N ASN A 4 0.81 3.73 20.04
CA ASN A 4 -0.29 4.58 20.47
C ASN A 4 -1.49 4.32 19.55
N ALA A 5 -2.47 3.54 20.04
CA ALA A 5 -3.66 3.16 19.27
C ALA A 5 -4.47 4.37 18.76
N ALA A 6 -4.35 5.54 19.43
CA ALA A 6 -5.00 6.77 18.99
C ALA A 6 -4.38 7.38 17.71
N LYS A 7 -3.29 6.81 17.17
CA LYS A 7 -2.66 7.24 15.92
C LYS A 7 -3.02 6.40 14.69
N ALA A 8 -3.87 5.38 14.82
CA ALA A 8 -4.25 4.50 13.70
C ALA A 8 -5.32 5.09 12.75
N PHE A 9 -5.56 6.40 12.82
CA PHE A 9 -6.54 7.11 11.99
C PHE A 9 -5.94 7.53 10.65
N LEU A 10 -6.77 7.53 9.62
CA LEU A 10 -6.44 8.06 8.30
C LEU A 10 -7.36 9.23 8.01
N TYR A 11 -6.80 10.33 7.52
CA TYR A 11 -7.54 11.55 7.18
C TYR A 11 -7.28 11.95 5.73
N GLN A 12 -8.33 12.38 5.03
CA GLN A 12 -8.18 12.99 3.70
C GLN A 12 -7.31 14.25 3.80
N GLY A 13 -6.46 14.47 2.80
CA GLY A 13 -5.50 15.57 2.78
C GLY A 13 -4.31 15.42 3.74
N LYS A 14 -4.23 14.34 4.53
CA LYS A 14 -3.10 14.00 5.42
C LYS A 14 -2.54 12.59 5.19
N THR A 15 -3.15 11.84 4.27
CA THR A 15 -2.79 10.46 3.94
C THR A 15 -2.27 10.41 2.51
N ALA A 16 -1.26 9.59 2.26
CA ALA A 16 -0.81 9.26 0.90
C ALA A 16 -0.77 7.75 0.67
N LEU A 17 -0.90 7.34 -0.59
CA LEU A 17 -0.69 5.95 -1.03
C LEU A 17 0.66 5.80 -1.72
N LEU A 18 1.44 4.81 -1.29
CA LEU A 18 2.66 4.38 -1.97
C LEU A 18 2.46 2.98 -2.56
N ILE A 19 2.67 2.85 -3.87
CA ILE A 19 2.61 1.60 -4.62
C ILE A 19 4.04 1.14 -4.93
N CYS A 20 4.46 0.06 -4.28
CA CYS A 20 5.83 -0.44 -4.34
C CYS A 20 5.98 -1.55 -5.40
N ASP A 21 6.59 -1.21 -6.52
CA ASP A 21 7.21 -2.15 -7.47
C ASP A 21 6.32 -3.29 -8.01
N VAL A 22 5.01 -3.03 -8.19
CA VAL A 22 4.08 -4.03 -8.76
C VAL A 22 4.23 -4.09 -10.28
N GLN A 23 5.25 -4.81 -10.74
CA GLN A 23 5.71 -4.83 -12.13
C GLN A 23 5.42 -6.14 -12.87
N GLU A 24 5.40 -6.07 -14.21
CA GLU A 24 5.04 -7.16 -15.12
C GLU A 24 5.83 -8.47 -14.90
N LYS A 25 7.11 -8.40 -14.55
CA LYS A 25 7.92 -9.62 -14.37
C LYS A 25 7.63 -10.35 -13.06
N PHE A 26 6.94 -9.73 -12.11
CA PHE A 26 6.55 -10.36 -10.85
C PHE A 26 5.31 -11.26 -10.96
N VAL A 27 4.53 -11.14 -12.04
CA VAL A 27 3.24 -11.84 -12.23
C VAL A 27 3.32 -13.34 -11.93
N LYS A 28 4.40 -14.01 -12.35
CA LYS A 28 4.58 -15.46 -12.16
C LYS A 28 5.38 -15.84 -10.92
N ALA A 29 6.02 -14.88 -10.27
CA ALA A 29 6.96 -15.13 -9.19
C ALA A 29 6.33 -14.95 -7.80
N ILE A 30 5.28 -14.13 -7.70
CA ILE A 30 4.67 -13.73 -6.43
C ILE A 30 3.51 -14.65 -6.07
N PHE A 31 3.48 -15.07 -4.81
CA PHE A 31 2.39 -15.87 -4.26
C PHE A 31 1.07 -15.10 -4.33
N GLU A 32 0.05 -15.71 -4.93
CA GLU A 32 -1.30 -15.14 -5.07
C GLU A 32 -1.33 -13.76 -5.73
N PHE A 33 -0.44 -13.52 -6.71
CA PHE A 33 -0.30 -12.23 -7.39
C PHE A 33 -1.63 -11.67 -7.92
N ASP A 34 -2.40 -12.47 -8.66
CA ASP A 34 -3.67 -12.01 -9.23
C ASP A 34 -4.66 -11.55 -8.15
N LYS A 35 -4.63 -12.19 -6.97
CA LYS A 35 -5.50 -11.85 -5.84
C LYS A 35 -5.08 -10.55 -5.17
N ILE A 36 -3.78 -10.34 -4.94
CA ILE A 36 -3.30 -9.04 -4.43
C ILE A 36 -3.51 -7.91 -5.43
N VAL A 37 -3.43 -8.19 -6.74
CA VAL A 37 -3.74 -7.22 -7.80
C VAL A 37 -5.22 -6.85 -7.75
N HIS A 38 -6.13 -7.83 -7.65
CA HIS A 38 -7.56 -7.56 -7.51
C HIS A 38 -7.85 -6.63 -6.31
N ASN A 39 -7.30 -6.96 -5.15
CA ASN A 39 -7.50 -6.16 -3.93
C ASN A 39 -6.87 -4.77 -4.05
N SER A 40 -5.68 -4.68 -4.66
CA SER A 40 -4.97 -3.41 -4.88
C SER A 40 -5.70 -2.51 -5.88
N THR A 41 -6.20 -3.05 -7.00
CA THR A 41 -7.00 -2.27 -7.96
C THR A 41 -8.25 -1.68 -7.30
N LYS A 42 -8.93 -2.45 -6.44
CA LYS A 42 -10.05 -1.93 -5.64
C LYS A 42 -9.60 -0.76 -4.74
N LEU A 43 -8.50 -0.92 -4.03
CA LEU A 43 -7.94 0.11 -3.16
C LEU A 43 -7.54 1.37 -3.92
N ILE A 44 -6.81 1.23 -5.03
CA ILE A 44 -6.35 2.33 -5.88
C ILE A 44 -7.55 3.13 -6.41
N ASN A 45 -8.58 2.45 -6.91
CA ASN A 45 -9.78 3.11 -7.41
C ASN A 45 -10.54 3.85 -6.29
N ALA A 46 -10.62 3.27 -5.09
CA ALA A 46 -11.21 3.93 -3.93
C ALA A 46 -10.41 5.17 -3.52
N PHE A 47 -9.07 5.09 -3.52
CA PHE A 47 -8.19 6.19 -3.16
C PHE A 47 -8.23 7.32 -4.19
N LYS A 48 -8.38 7.00 -5.47
CA LYS A 48 -8.64 7.97 -6.53
C LYS A 48 -9.95 8.73 -6.32
N LEU A 49 -11.03 8.03 -5.95
CA LEU A 49 -12.33 8.66 -5.63
C LEU A 49 -12.26 9.55 -4.38
N LEU A 50 -11.41 9.21 -3.42
CA LEU A 50 -11.20 9.95 -2.17
C LEU A 50 -10.10 11.01 -2.29
N GLU A 51 -9.59 11.24 -3.50
CA GLU A 51 -8.56 12.23 -3.83
C GLU A 51 -7.27 12.07 -3.01
N VAL A 52 -6.89 10.82 -2.72
CA VAL A 52 -5.66 10.52 -2.00
C VAL A 52 -4.46 10.62 -2.94
N PRO A 53 -3.46 11.47 -2.64
CA PRO A 53 -2.28 11.56 -3.48
C PRO A 53 -1.50 10.24 -3.45
N THR A 54 -1.08 9.81 -4.63
CA THR A 54 -0.46 8.49 -4.85
C THR A 54 0.92 8.62 -5.48
N LEU A 55 1.88 7.82 -5.00
CA LEU A 55 3.23 7.68 -5.55
C LEU A 55 3.46 6.23 -6.00
N VAL A 56 4.16 6.03 -7.11
CA VAL A 56 4.48 4.70 -7.66
C VAL A 56 5.97 4.57 -7.88
N SER A 57 6.58 3.45 -7.49
CA SER A 57 7.96 3.12 -7.84
C SER A 57 8.06 1.90 -8.75
N GLU A 58 9.16 1.82 -9.48
CA GLU A 58 9.56 0.65 -10.25
C GLU A 58 11.01 0.28 -9.91
N GLN A 59 11.24 -0.95 -9.44
CA GLN A 59 12.57 -1.50 -9.24
C GLN A 59 13.14 -1.93 -10.58
N ASN A 60 14.32 -1.43 -10.95
CA ASN A 60 15.06 -1.80 -12.17
C ASN A 60 14.13 -2.11 -13.39
N PRO A 61 13.33 -1.15 -13.87
CA PRO A 61 12.28 -1.41 -14.86
C PRO A 61 12.80 -1.97 -16.19
N LYS A 62 14.07 -1.73 -16.51
CA LYS A 62 14.74 -2.37 -17.66
C LYS A 62 14.76 -3.90 -17.57
N ALA A 63 14.91 -4.44 -16.36
CA ALA A 63 14.95 -5.88 -16.11
C ALA A 63 13.59 -6.44 -15.67
N LEU A 64 12.83 -5.69 -14.86
CA LEU A 64 11.61 -6.16 -14.21
C LEU A 64 10.30 -5.72 -14.90
N GLY A 65 10.42 -4.96 -16.00
CA GLY A 65 9.26 -4.43 -16.72
C GLY A 65 8.65 -3.22 -16.04
N LYS A 66 7.52 -2.75 -16.57
CA LYS A 66 6.79 -1.60 -16.03
C LYS A 66 5.79 -2.04 -14.97
N THR A 67 5.21 -1.07 -14.29
CA THR A 67 4.01 -1.25 -13.46
C THR A 67 2.93 -1.93 -14.29
N ILE A 68 2.24 -2.90 -13.68
CA ILE A 68 1.22 -3.69 -14.39
C ILE A 68 0.06 -2.81 -14.93
N PRO A 69 -0.49 -3.12 -16.12
CA PRO A 69 -1.55 -2.30 -16.74
C PRO A 69 -2.89 -2.32 -15.98
N GLN A 70 -3.10 -3.26 -15.05
CA GLN A 70 -4.28 -3.36 -14.20
C GLN A 70 -4.37 -2.22 -13.17
N PHE A 71 -3.27 -1.54 -12.89
CA PHE A 71 -3.25 -0.40 -11.99
C PHE A 71 -3.44 0.89 -12.78
N ASP A 72 -4.57 1.56 -12.58
CA ASP A 72 -4.79 2.91 -13.11
C ASP A 72 -3.96 3.92 -12.32
N ILE A 73 -2.76 4.21 -12.82
CA ILE A 73 -1.80 5.15 -12.23
C ILE A 73 -1.88 6.55 -12.86
N SER A 74 -2.90 6.85 -13.66
CA SER A 74 -3.01 8.12 -14.43
C SER A 74 -3.01 9.40 -13.57
N GLY A 75 -3.40 9.29 -12.30
CA GLY A 75 -3.38 10.40 -11.33
C GLY A 75 -2.27 10.32 -10.29
N ALA A 76 -1.37 9.33 -10.41
CA ALA A 76 -0.26 9.17 -9.48
C ALA A 76 0.97 9.95 -9.95
N LYS A 77 1.84 10.30 -9.00
CA LYS A 77 3.18 10.77 -9.28
C LYS A 77 4.10 9.56 -9.52
N GLY A 78 4.96 9.65 -10.53
CA GLY A 78 5.80 8.54 -10.99
C GLY A 78 5.23 7.86 -12.25
N PRO A 79 5.68 6.63 -12.58
CA PRO A 79 6.54 5.77 -11.78
C PRO A 79 7.97 6.27 -11.63
N PHE A 80 8.53 6.17 -10.42
CA PHE A 80 9.93 6.49 -10.14
C PHE A 80 10.80 5.24 -10.26
N ALA A 81 11.70 5.23 -11.24
CA ALA A 81 12.66 4.14 -11.40
C ALA A 81 13.72 4.18 -10.29
N LYS A 82 13.96 3.05 -9.64
CA LYS A 82 14.96 2.93 -8.57
C LYS A 82 15.77 1.64 -8.66
N MET A 83 16.95 1.68 -8.05
CA MET A 83 17.80 0.50 -7.83
C MET A 83 17.88 0.09 -6.36
N THR A 84 17.62 1.02 -5.44
CA THR A 84 17.53 0.75 -4.00
C THR A 84 16.21 0.06 -3.68
N PHE A 85 16.21 -0.84 -2.69
CA PHE A 85 14.98 -1.57 -2.32
C PHE A 85 13.92 -0.65 -1.71
N SER A 86 14.29 0.24 -0.79
CA SER A 86 13.38 1.23 -0.22
C SER A 86 12.88 2.23 -1.29
N MET A 87 11.59 2.55 -1.26
CA MET A 87 11.01 3.67 -2.01
C MET A 87 11.48 5.02 -1.48
N TYR A 88 12.03 5.12 -0.27
CA TYR A 88 12.41 6.40 0.34
C TYR A 88 13.74 6.94 -0.21
N THR A 89 13.82 7.08 -1.54
CA THR A 89 14.96 7.66 -2.26
C THR A 89 14.96 9.18 -2.11
N PRO A 90 16.07 9.88 -2.45
CA PRO A 90 16.09 11.36 -2.44
C PRO A 90 15.00 12.00 -3.32
N GLU A 91 14.67 11.38 -4.46
CA GLU A 91 13.62 11.86 -5.36
C GLU A 91 12.23 11.66 -4.76
N ILE A 92 11.91 10.45 -4.30
CA ILE A 92 10.58 10.14 -3.74
C ILE A 92 10.37 10.87 -2.40
N SER A 93 11.39 10.97 -1.54
CA SER A 93 11.28 11.72 -0.27
C SER A 93 11.02 13.21 -0.49
N LYS A 94 11.60 13.81 -1.54
CA LYS A 94 11.29 15.18 -1.95
C LYS A 94 9.82 15.31 -2.36
N GLU A 95 9.30 14.37 -3.14
CA GLU A 95 7.88 14.36 -3.51
C GLU A 95 6.97 14.17 -2.29
N ILE A 96 7.31 13.25 -1.38
CA ILE A 96 6.56 13.01 -0.13
C ILE A 96 6.45 14.30 0.70
N SER A 97 7.51 15.10 0.77
CA SER A 97 7.57 16.31 1.61
C SER A 97 6.51 17.37 1.30
N THR A 98 5.88 17.32 0.12
CA THR A 98 4.87 18.29 -0.33
C THR A 98 3.56 17.63 -0.79
N LEU A 99 3.44 16.31 -0.62
CA LEU A 99 2.43 15.49 -1.28
C LEU A 99 1.00 15.79 -0.83
N CYS A 100 0.82 16.25 0.40
CA CYS A 100 -0.46 16.61 0.99
C CYS A 100 -0.60 18.13 1.09
N ASN A 101 -1.07 18.77 0.02
CA ASN A 101 -1.31 20.22 -0.05
C ASN A 101 -0.08 21.07 0.34
N GLY A 102 1.11 20.69 -0.14
CA GLY A 102 2.36 21.39 0.17
C GLY A 102 3.00 21.00 1.50
N SER A 103 2.50 19.96 2.16
CA SER A 103 3.05 19.40 3.40
C SER A 103 3.26 17.89 3.30
N PRO A 104 4.12 17.29 4.15
CA PRO A 104 4.26 15.84 4.20
C PRO A 104 2.97 15.18 4.71
N PRO A 105 2.62 13.98 4.23
CA PRO A 105 1.54 13.20 4.83
C PRO A 105 1.87 12.86 6.28
N GLU A 106 0.85 12.78 7.13
CA GLU A 106 0.98 12.25 8.49
C GLU A 106 0.98 10.72 8.48
N ALA A 107 0.19 10.13 7.56
CA ALA A 107 0.07 8.69 7.38
C ALA A 107 0.34 8.26 5.94
N ILE A 108 1.02 7.13 5.78
CA ILE A 108 1.28 6.49 4.49
C ILE A 108 0.63 5.12 4.48
N VAL A 109 -0.21 4.89 3.48
CA VAL A 109 -0.73 3.58 3.12
C VAL A 109 0.24 2.95 2.13
N LEU A 110 0.79 1.77 2.47
CA LEU A 110 1.84 1.11 1.70
C LEU A 110 1.35 -0.23 1.17
N ILE A 111 1.45 -0.41 -0.14
CA ILE A 111 1.11 -1.66 -0.85
C ILE A 111 2.26 -2.08 -1.78
N GLY A 112 2.26 -3.35 -2.21
CA GLY A 112 3.11 -3.80 -3.31
C GLY A 112 3.97 -5.03 -3.01
N VAL A 113 5.08 -5.16 -3.73
CA VAL A 113 5.96 -6.35 -3.71
C VAL A 113 7.44 -5.95 -3.73
N GLU A 114 8.37 -6.77 -3.23
CA GLU A 114 8.14 -7.91 -2.35
C GLU A 114 7.97 -7.44 -0.89
N THR A 115 7.09 -8.11 -0.15
CA THR A 115 6.72 -7.70 1.22
C THR A 115 7.93 -7.64 2.15
N HIS A 116 8.84 -8.61 2.04
CA HIS A 116 10.04 -8.75 2.86
C HIS A 116 11.27 -7.99 2.33
N VAL A 117 11.17 -7.34 1.16
CA VAL A 117 12.28 -6.62 0.54
C VAL A 117 11.92 -5.16 0.40
N CYS A 118 11.34 -4.75 -0.73
CA CYS A 118 11.09 -3.35 -1.03
C CYS A 118 10.04 -2.74 -0.09
N VAL A 119 8.97 -3.47 0.22
CA VAL A 119 7.92 -2.98 1.13
C VAL A 119 8.45 -2.83 2.56
N GLU A 120 9.11 -3.85 3.11
CA GLU A 120 9.65 -3.79 4.48
C GLU A 120 10.75 -2.73 4.62
N ASN A 121 11.70 -2.62 3.68
CA ASN A 121 12.73 -1.58 3.73
C ASN A 121 12.11 -0.18 3.60
N THR A 122 11.07 -0.02 2.78
CA THR A 122 10.31 1.24 2.70
C THR A 122 9.65 1.55 4.03
N ALA A 123 8.96 0.58 4.64
CA ALA A 123 8.30 0.76 5.92
C ALA A 123 9.29 1.18 7.02
N ILE A 124 10.47 0.55 7.07
CA ILE A 124 11.55 0.92 8.00
C ILE A 124 11.95 2.39 7.83
N ASP A 125 12.26 2.82 6.60
CA ASP A 125 12.68 4.20 6.36
C ASP A 125 11.58 5.20 6.67
N LEU A 126 10.34 4.92 6.28
CA LEU A 126 9.20 5.78 6.61
C LEU A 126 9.02 5.93 8.13
N ARG A 127 9.10 4.83 8.89
CA ARG A 127 9.02 4.86 10.35
C ARG A 127 10.17 5.63 10.98
N ARG A 128 11.40 5.47 10.46
CA ARG A 128 12.58 6.25 10.91
C ARG A 128 12.42 7.75 10.71
N HIS A 129 11.66 8.17 9.70
CA HIS A 129 11.37 9.58 9.41
C HIS A 129 10.06 10.07 10.05
N GLY A 130 9.44 9.28 10.93
CA GLY A 130 8.32 9.71 11.76
C GLY A 130 6.94 9.60 11.13
N PHE A 131 6.81 9.02 9.92
CA PHE A 131 5.52 8.77 9.28
C PHE A 131 4.77 7.64 9.98
N GLU A 132 3.45 7.77 10.17
CA GLU A 132 2.62 6.61 10.49
C GLU A 132 2.44 5.75 9.23
N VAL A 133 2.61 4.43 9.36
CA VAL A 133 2.63 3.52 8.20
C VAL A 133 1.56 2.47 8.35
N HIS A 134 0.68 2.38 7.37
CA HIS A 134 -0.34 1.36 7.22
C HIS A 134 0.02 0.41 6.08
N THR A 135 0.64 -0.73 6.42
CA THR A 135 0.94 -1.77 5.44
C THR A 135 -0.32 -2.58 5.18
N VAL A 136 -0.79 -2.60 3.94
CA VAL A 136 -2.06 -3.26 3.57
C VAL A 136 -1.79 -4.71 3.19
N ALA A 137 -1.97 -5.61 4.15
CA ALA A 137 -1.51 -7.00 4.05
C ALA A 137 -2.10 -7.77 2.87
N ASP A 138 -3.37 -7.55 2.54
CA ASP A 138 -4.06 -8.20 1.41
C ASP A 138 -3.76 -7.56 0.04
N CYS A 139 -2.92 -6.52 0.02
CA CYS A 139 -2.35 -5.85 -1.15
C CYS A 139 -0.81 -5.97 -1.21
N CYS A 140 -0.20 -6.74 -0.30
CA CYS A 140 1.22 -7.02 -0.26
C CYS A 140 1.48 -8.51 -0.39
N SER A 141 2.47 -8.92 -1.18
CA SER A 141 2.91 -10.32 -1.20
C SER A 141 4.42 -10.47 -1.46
N SER A 142 4.91 -11.69 -1.35
CA SER A 142 6.30 -12.09 -1.65
C SER A 142 6.26 -13.38 -2.50
N ARG A 143 7.43 -13.87 -2.91
CA ARG A 143 7.52 -15.18 -3.58
C ARG A 143 7.01 -16.35 -2.74
N THR A 144 7.21 -16.30 -1.42
CA THR A 144 6.73 -17.31 -0.47
C THR A 144 5.77 -16.70 0.55
N GLN A 145 4.91 -17.53 1.12
CA GLN A 145 4.00 -17.09 2.17
C GLN A 145 4.76 -16.86 3.49
N GLU A 146 5.80 -17.62 3.75
CA GLU A 146 6.69 -17.50 4.91
C GLU A 146 7.38 -16.14 4.94
N ASP A 147 8.04 -15.75 3.84
CA ASP A 147 8.71 -14.45 3.74
C ASP A 147 7.71 -13.30 3.95
N ARG A 148 6.54 -13.42 3.34
CA ARG A 148 5.47 -12.43 3.47
C ARG A 148 4.98 -12.29 4.91
N LEU A 149 4.61 -13.38 5.57
CA LEU A 149 4.03 -13.35 6.92
C LEU A 149 5.05 -12.88 7.96
N LEU A 150 6.30 -13.34 7.86
CA LEU A 150 7.37 -12.91 8.77
C LEU A 150 7.69 -11.42 8.60
N ALA A 151 7.67 -10.90 7.37
CA ALA A 151 7.86 -9.47 7.12
C ALA A 151 6.71 -8.61 7.67
N LEU A 152 5.46 -9.06 7.53
CA LEU A 152 4.30 -8.37 8.14
C LEU A 152 4.42 -8.32 9.67
N GLU A 153 4.89 -9.40 10.31
CA GLU A 153 5.11 -9.41 11.75
C GLU A 153 6.27 -8.48 12.17
N ARG A 154 7.38 -8.46 11.43
CA ARG A 154 8.48 -7.50 11.69
C ARG A 154 8.04 -6.05 11.51
N MET A 155 7.26 -5.76 10.45
CA MET A 155 6.69 -4.43 10.23
C MET A 155 5.77 -4.00 11.40
N LYS A 156 4.97 -4.92 11.93
CA LYS A 156 4.18 -4.67 13.15
C LYS A 156 5.06 -4.33 14.35
N GLN A 157 6.17 -5.05 14.54
CA GLN A 157 7.11 -4.85 15.65
C GLN A 157 7.82 -3.49 15.60
N ILE A 158 8.06 -2.94 14.40
CA ILE A 158 8.60 -1.58 14.23
C ILE A 158 7.52 -0.48 14.25
N GLY A 159 6.27 -0.84 14.57
CA GLY A 159 5.18 0.09 14.79
C GLY A 159 4.35 0.43 13.54
N CYS A 160 4.42 -0.37 12.47
CA CYS A 160 3.47 -0.25 11.37
C CYS A 160 2.10 -0.83 11.75
N HIS A 161 1.03 -0.24 11.24
CA HIS A 161 -0.32 -0.78 11.33
C HIS A 161 -0.57 -1.77 10.19
N ILE A 162 -0.57 -3.06 10.50
CA ILE A 162 -0.95 -4.08 9.52
C ILE A 162 -2.47 -4.02 9.33
N SER A 163 -2.90 -3.61 8.14
CA SER A 163 -4.29 -3.31 7.79
C SER A 163 -4.75 -4.17 6.60
N THR A 164 -6.03 -4.04 6.22
CA THR A 164 -6.58 -4.61 4.98
C THR A 164 -7.14 -3.51 4.07
N SER A 165 -7.31 -3.81 2.79
CA SER A 165 -7.79 -2.87 1.76
C SER A 165 -9.11 -2.22 2.17
N GLU A 166 -10.12 -3.00 2.55
CA GLU A 166 -11.40 -2.45 3.02
C GLU A 166 -11.25 -1.69 4.35
N ASN A 167 -10.38 -2.12 5.26
CA ASN A 167 -10.14 -1.39 6.50
C ASN A 167 -9.64 0.03 6.25
N VAL A 168 -8.64 0.21 5.39
CA VAL A 168 -8.08 1.55 5.12
C VAL A 168 -9.04 2.42 4.31
N ILE A 169 -9.81 1.85 3.37
CA ILE A 169 -10.86 2.57 2.62
C ILE A 169 -11.90 3.15 3.58
N PHE A 170 -12.45 2.32 4.47
CA PHE A 170 -13.50 2.77 5.40
C PHE A 170 -12.97 3.67 6.51
N LYS A 171 -11.73 3.46 6.99
CA LYS A 171 -11.07 4.38 7.93
C LYS A 171 -10.96 5.78 7.35
N LEU A 172 -10.51 5.89 6.10
CA LEU A 172 -10.33 7.18 5.45
C LEU A 172 -11.66 7.89 5.19
N MET A 173 -12.71 7.15 4.84
CA MET A 173 -14.06 7.70 4.61
C MET A 173 -14.76 8.14 5.90
N ALA A 174 -14.39 7.57 7.06
CA ALA A 174 -14.87 7.84 8.41
C ALA A 174 -16.38 7.60 8.69
N HIS A 175 -17.30 7.93 7.77
CA HIS A 175 -18.75 7.80 7.98
C HIS A 175 -19.53 7.49 6.70
N ALA A 176 -20.67 6.82 6.86
CA ALA A 176 -21.55 6.42 5.75
C ALA A 176 -22.28 7.59 5.04
N LYS A 177 -22.22 8.80 5.60
CA LYS A 177 -22.79 10.02 4.98
C LYS A 177 -21.83 10.73 4.02
N HIS A 178 -20.66 10.15 3.75
CA HIS A 178 -19.66 10.75 2.87
C HIS A 178 -20.19 10.80 1.42
N GLU A 179 -19.93 11.89 0.70
CA GLU A 179 -20.39 12.08 -0.69
C GLU A 179 -20.01 10.93 -1.64
N GLN A 180 -18.82 10.35 -1.50
CA GLN A 180 -18.34 9.22 -2.31
C GLN A 180 -18.85 7.85 -1.82
N PHE A 181 -19.60 7.78 -0.71
CA PHE A 181 -19.99 6.50 -0.08
C PHE A 181 -20.65 5.53 -1.06
N LYS A 182 -21.59 5.99 -1.89
CA LYS A 182 -22.27 5.11 -2.87
C LYS A 182 -21.30 4.53 -3.91
N LYS A 183 -20.31 5.31 -4.37
CA LYS A 183 -19.31 4.85 -5.32
C LYS A 183 -18.33 3.87 -4.66
N ILE A 184 -17.89 4.19 -3.44
CA ILE A 184 -17.03 3.30 -2.65
C ILE A 184 -17.74 1.99 -2.32
N GLN A 185 -19.01 2.05 -1.92
CA GLN A 185 -19.84 0.88 -1.64
C GLN A 185 -19.96 -0.03 -2.88
N ALA A 186 -20.07 0.54 -4.08
CA ALA A 186 -20.08 -0.24 -5.31
C ALA A 186 -18.76 -0.99 -5.54
N LEU A 187 -17.60 -0.40 -5.18
CA LEU A 187 -16.29 -1.04 -5.28
C LEU A 187 -16.12 -2.18 -4.27
N VAL A 188 -16.59 -2.01 -3.03
CA VAL A 188 -16.43 -3.02 -1.96
C VAL A 188 -17.56 -4.04 -1.91
N LYS A 189 -18.58 -3.91 -2.77
CA LYS A 189 -19.67 -4.89 -2.87
C LYS A 189 -19.13 -6.28 -3.20
N THR A 190 -18.07 -6.35 -4.00
CA THR A 190 -17.27 -7.56 -4.18
C THR A 190 -16.21 -7.62 -3.07
N PRO A 191 -16.27 -8.63 -2.19
CA PRO A 191 -15.29 -8.77 -1.11
C PRO A 191 -13.86 -8.90 -1.65
N SER A 192 -12.88 -8.46 -0.86
CA SER A 192 -11.46 -8.74 -1.17
C SER A 192 -11.22 -10.24 -1.29
N GLN A 193 -10.41 -10.63 -2.27
CA GLN A 193 -10.02 -12.02 -2.47
C GLN A 193 -9.14 -12.50 -1.32
N TYR A 194 -9.36 -13.74 -0.90
CA TYR A 194 -8.56 -14.39 0.13
C TYR A 194 -7.14 -14.67 -0.36
N THR A 195 -6.15 -14.09 0.30
CA THR A 195 -4.73 -14.17 -0.09
C THR A 195 -3.90 -15.05 0.84
N GLY A 196 -4.49 -15.94 1.65
CA GLY A 196 -3.71 -16.82 2.54
C GLY A 196 -3.30 -16.22 3.89
N LEU A 197 -3.81 -15.04 4.27
CA LEU A 197 -3.39 -14.33 5.50
C LEU A 197 -3.88 -14.95 6.81
N VAL A 198 -4.89 -15.81 6.76
CA VAL A 198 -5.43 -16.54 7.92
C VAL A 198 -5.61 -17.99 7.54
N ALA A 199 -5.41 -18.93 8.45
CA ALA A 199 -5.69 -20.33 8.17
C ALA A 199 -7.19 -20.52 7.88
N ILE A 200 -7.51 -21.26 6.81
CA ILE A 200 -8.89 -21.71 6.57
C ILE A 200 -9.11 -22.89 7.53
N SER A 201 -9.87 -22.66 8.60
CA SER A 201 -10.38 -23.77 9.40
C SER A 201 -11.40 -24.53 8.56
N LYS A 202 -11.21 -25.84 8.40
CA LYS A 202 -12.28 -26.71 7.92
C LYS A 202 -13.25 -26.90 9.09
N ILE A 203 -14.35 -26.14 9.08
CA ILE A 203 -15.51 -26.44 9.91
C ILE A 203 -16.22 -27.66 9.31
#